data_AF-A0A2M7M198-F1
#
_entry.id   AF-A0A2M7M198-F1
#
_cell.length_a   1.000
_cell.length_b   1.000
_cell.length_c   1.000
_cell.angle_alpha   90.00
_cell.angle_beta   90.00
_cell.angle_gamma   90.00
#
_symmetry.space_group_name_H-M   'P 1'
#
loop_
_entity.id
_entity.type
_entity.pdbx_description
1 polymer ?
#
loop_
_entity_poly.entity_id
_entity_poly.type
_entity_poly.pdbx_seq_one_letter_code
_entity_poly.pdbx_strand_id
1 'polypeptide(L)'
;LGVGQVDDIIDLVKQGIDTFDCVEPTRLARMGVLYRSGNVQLSIINDQSNSKLKFLKKETDILQGKYRYDLSRVDEGCDCYVCQNFTKAYLHHLFKQREILGYNLATYHNLWIMERLMEGIRMKIKEDEI
;
A
#
# COMPACT_ATOMS: atom_id res chain seq x y z
N LEU A 1 0.45 -16.47 -11.98
CA LEU A 1 -0.73 -15.63 -11.74
C LEU A 1 -1.29 -15.98 -10.35
N GLY A 2 -1.45 -14.99 -9.46
CA GLY A 2 -1.70 -15.15 -8.02
C GLY A 2 -0.56 -14.70 -7.11
N VAL A 3 0.39 -13.91 -7.64
CA VAL A 3 1.52 -13.36 -6.89
C VAL A 3 1.41 -11.84 -6.89
N GLY A 4 1.33 -11.25 -5.70
CA GLY A 4 1.46 -9.80 -5.58
C GLY A 4 1.67 -9.31 -4.16
N GLN A 5 2.29 -10.14 -3.33
CA GLN A 5 3.02 -9.61 -2.19
C GLN A 5 4.19 -8.78 -2.71
N VAL A 6 4.41 -7.63 -2.11
CA VAL A 6 5.41 -6.67 -2.58
C VAL A 6 6.83 -7.27 -2.56
N ASP A 7 7.11 -8.10 -1.56
CA ASP A 7 8.39 -8.81 -1.44
C ASP A 7 8.64 -9.73 -2.65
N ASP A 8 7.64 -10.53 -3.01
CA ASP A 8 7.74 -11.47 -4.14
C ASP A 8 7.85 -10.74 -5.48
N ILE A 9 7.19 -9.60 -5.64
CA ILE A 9 7.21 -8.83 -6.89
C ILE A 9 8.65 -8.44 -7.24
N ILE A 10 9.42 -7.92 -6.29
CA ILE A 10 10.78 -7.43 -6.55
C ILE A 10 11.71 -8.58 -6.97
N ASP A 11 11.63 -9.72 -6.27
CA ASP A 11 12.46 -10.88 -6.58
C ASP A 11 12.12 -11.51 -7.94
N LEU A 12 10.85 -11.49 -8.33
CA LEU A 12 10.40 -12.01 -9.61
C LEU A 12 10.72 -11.08 -10.78
N VAL A 13 10.71 -9.76 -10.57
CA VAL A 13 11.18 -8.79 -11.58
C VAL A 13 12.64 -9.04 -11.93
N LYS A 14 13.50 -9.31 -10.94
CA LYS A 14 14.91 -9.68 -11.16
C LYS A 14 15.09 -10.99 -11.94
N GLN A 15 14.08 -11.85 -11.93
CA GLN A 15 14.04 -13.09 -12.71
C GLN A 15 13.44 -12.91 -14.11
N GLY A 16 13.11 -11.67 -14.51
CA GLY A 16 12.54 -11.35 -15.81
C GLY A 16 11.03 -11.58 -15.91
N ILE A 17 10.30 -11.57 -14.78
CA ILE A 17 8.83 -11.61 -14.79
C ILE A 17 8.28 -10.19 -14.88
N ASP A 18 7.47 -9.94 -15.91
CA ASP A 18 6.99 -8.59 -16.25
C ASP A 18 5.52 -8.33 -15.89
N THR A 19 4.75 -9.36 -15.53
CA THR A 19 3.30 -9.24 -15.29
C THR A 19 2.88 -9.90 -13.97
N PHE A 20 2.10 -9.17 -13.17
CA PHE A 20 1.62 -9.58 -11.86
C PHE A 20 0.11 -9.34 -11.73
N ASP A 21 -0.57 -10.26 -11.05
CA ASP A 21 -1.99 -10.17 -10.70
C ASP A 21 -2.18 -10.55 -9.23
N CYS A 22 -2.94 -9.72 -8.49
CA CYS A 22 -3.16 -9.98 -7.08
C CYS A 22 -4.47 -9.36 -6.57
N VAL A 23 -5.21 -10.14 -5.79
CA VAL A 23 -6.44 -9.71 -5.13
C VAL A 23 -6.19 -9.03 -3.78
N GLU A 24 -5.00 -9.24 -3.20
CA GLU A 24 -4.60 -8.77 -1.87
C GLU A 24 -4.87 -7.29 -1.61
N PRO A 25 -4.46 -6.32 -2.46
CA PRO A 25 -4.68 -4.90 -2.19
C PRO A 25 -6.16 -4.58 -1.96
N THR A 26 -7.03 -5.15 -2.79
CA THR A 26 -8.48 -4.93 -2.69
C THR A 26 -9.12 -5.73 -1.56
N ARG A 27 -8.62 -6.95 -1.28
CA ARG A 27 -9.10 -7.79 -0.17
C ARG A 27 -8.81 -7.12 1.17
N LEU A 28 -7.57 -6.65 1.37
CA LEU A 28 -7.15 -5.94 2.57
C LEU A 28 -7.91 -4.63 2.75
N ALA A 29 -8.08 -3.86 1.67
CA ALA A 29 -8.88 -2.64 1.69
C ALA A 29 -10.30 -2.87 2.23
N ARG A 30 -11.00 -3.91 1.73
CA ARG A 30 -12.35 -4.25 2.21
C ARG A 30 -12.37 -4.73 3.66
N MET A 31 -11.25 -5.27 4.15
CA MET A 31 -11.08 -5.64 5.56
C MET A 31 -10.68 -4.46 6.45
N GLY A 32 -10.54 -3.24 5.92
CA GLY A 32 -10.15 -2.05 6.68
C GLY A 32 -8.65 -1.87 6.83
N VAL A 33 -7.85 -2.63 6.08
CA VAL A 33 -6.40 -2.64 6.14
C VAL A 33 -5.83 -1.82 4.98
N LEU A 34 -5.16 -0.72 5.31
CA LEU A 34 -4.63 0.25 4.36
C LEU A 34 -3.10 0.19 4.30
N TYR A 35 -2.55 0.19 3.09
CA TYR A 35 -1.10 0.30 2.89
C TYR A 35 -0.58 1.69 3.26
N ARG A 36 0.74 1.79 3.52
CA ARG A 36 1.42 3.07 3.76
C ARG A 36 2.56 3.27 2.76
N SER A 37 2.62 4.46 2.19
CA SER A 37 3.57 4.97 1.20
C SER A 37 4.99 5.09 1.74
N GLY A 38 5.16 5.36 3.05
CA GLY A 38 6.44 5.71 3.66
C GLY A 38 7.62 4.75 3.47
N ASN A 39 7.42 3.56 2.89
CA ASN A 39 8.48 2.59 2.60
C ASN A 39 8.59 2.18 1.12
N VAL A 40 7.76 2.70 0.21
CA VAL A 40 7.93 2.42 -1.24
C VAL A 40 9.25 3.02 -1.73
N GLN A 41 9.67 4.15 -1.17
CA GLN A 41 10.87 4.88 -1.55
C GLN A 41 12.15 4.42 -0.83
N LEU A 42 12.07 3.86 0.39
CA LEU A 42 13.24 3.57 1.24
C LEU A 42 13.86 2.17 1.04
N SER A 43 13.11 1.22 0.52
CA SER A 43 13.56 -0.17 0.27
C SER A 43 14.38 -0.33 -1.00
N ILE A 44 14.29 0.68 -1.86
CA ILE A 44 15.08 0.88 -3.06
C ILE A 44 16.56 1.11 -2.73
N ILE A 45 16.86 1.65 -1.54
CA ILE A 45 18.14 2.31 -1.22
C ILE A 45 19.09 1.41 -0.42
N ASN A 46 18.61 0.36 0.26
CA ASN A 46 19.45 -0.35 1.24
C ASN A 46 19.61 -1.86 0.97
N ASP A 47 20.62 -2.16 0.16
CA ASP A 47 21.69 -3.13 0.37
C ASP A 47 21.38 -4.61 0.75
N GLN A 48 21.59 -5.47 -0.25
CA GLN A 48 22.43 -6.69 -0.34
C GLN A 48 22.76 -7.60 0.86
N SER A 49 22.21 -7.43 2.06
CA SER A 49 22.53 -8.31 3.19
C SER A 49 21.27 -8.93 3.80
N ASN A 50 21.05 -10.18 3.39
CA ASN A 50 20.32 -11.22 4.11
C ASN A 50 19.03 -10.84 4.85
N SER A 51 17.95 -11.29 4.23
CA SER A 51 16.82 -11.96 4.90
C SER A 51 15.91 -11.10 5.77
N LYS A 52 14.71 -10.88 5.24
CA LYS A 52 13.52 -10.26 5.83
C LYS A 52 13.51 -8.74 5.82
N LEU A 53 13.49 -8.20 4.60
CA LEU A 53 12.83 -6.93 4.34
C LEU A 53 11.36 -7.09 4.79
N LYS A 54 11.08 -6.49 5.95
CA LYS A 54 9.84 -6.58 6.73
C LYS A 54 8.81 -5.60 6.15
N PHE A 55 8.61 -5.68 4.85
CA PHE A 55 8.26 -4.56 3.96
C PHE A 55 6.84 -4.02 4.16
N LEU A 56 5.93 -4.84 4.67
CA LEU A 56 4.52 -4.47 4.80
C LEU A 56 3.97 -4.45 6.22
N LYS A 57 4.80 -4.62 7.27
CA LYS A 57 4.28 -4.77 8.65
C LYS A 57 3.73 -3.49 9.30
N LYS A 58 3.53 -2.40 8.55
CA LYS A 58 2.82 -1.19 9.02
C LYS A 58 1.61 -0.89 8.16
N GLU A 59 0.76 -1.89 7.99
CA GLU A 59 -0.63 -1.68 7.60
C GLU A 59 -1.36 -0.84 8.65
N THR A 60 -2.19 0.09 8.19
CA THR A 60 -3.12 0.81 9.05
C THR A 60 -4.45 0.07 9.05
N ASP A 61 -4.72 -0.65 10.14
CA ASP A 61 -6.05 -1.21 10.40
C ASP A 61 -6.97 -0.10 10.91
N ILE A 62 -7.76 0.46 10.00
CA ILE A 62 -8.65 1.59 10.28
C ILE A 62 -9.78 1.21 11.25
N LEU A 63 -10.02 -0.07 11.53
CA LEU A 63 -11.04 -0.51 12.48
C LEU A 63 -10.64 -0.30 13.94
N GLN A 64 -9.36 -0.08 14.21
CA GLN A 64 -8.83 0.14 15.56
C GLN A 64 -9.41 1.41 16.18
N GLY A 65 -9.84 1.32 17.44
CA GLY A 65 -10.50 2.42 18.15
C GLY A 65 -9.65 3.69 18.30
N LYS A 66 -8.32 3.57 18.23
CA LYS A 66 -7.40 4.72 18.27
C LYS A 66 -7.59 5.71 17.13
N TYR A 67 -8.17 5.26 16.01
CA TYR A 67 -8.42 6.11 14.84
C TYR A 67 -9.75 6.85 14.88
N ARG A 68 -10.61 6.61 15.89
CA ARG A 68 -11.95 7.18 15.98
C ARG A 68 -11.99 8.72 15.91
N TYR A 69 -10.97 9.38 16.47
CA TYR A 69 -10.86 10.84 16.51
C TYR A 69 -9.57 11.35 15.85
N ASP A 70 -8.90 10.48 15.07
CA ASP A 70 -7.66 10.83 14.40
C ASP A 70 -7.94 11.62 13.12
N LEU A 71 -7.75 12.95 13.18
CA LEU A 71 -7.95 13.86 12.06
C LEU A 71 -6.73 13.92 11.11
N SER A 72 -5.68 13.14 11.36
CA SER A 72 -4.55 13.06 10.43
C SER A 72 -4.97 12.41 9.10
N ARG A 73 -4.18 12.66 8.06
CA ARG A 73 -4.31 12.01 6.76
C ARG A 73 -4.22 10.49 6.94
N VAL A 74 -4.92 9.76 6.07
CA VAL A 74 -4.89 8.28 6.03
C VAL A 74 -3.45 7.77 5.98
N ASP A 75 -2.66 8.37 5.10
CA ASP A 75 -1.22 8.22 5.09
C ASP A 75 -0.54 9.53 4.68
N GLU A 76 0.46 9.95 5.45
CA GLU A 76 1.07 11.28 5.33
C GLU A 76 1.98 11.41 4.10
N GLY A 77 2.60 10.30 3.66
CA GLY A 77 3.44 10.26 2.47
C GLY A 77 2.69 9.89 1.18
N CYS A 78 1.35 9.92 1.19
CA CYS A 78 0.52 9.49 0.08
C CYS A 78 -0.27 10.67 -0.50
N ASP A 79 -0.16 10.84 -1.82
CA ASP A 79 -0.82 11.90 -2.58
C ASP A 79 -2.04 11.41 -3.36
N CYS A 80 -2.61 10.25 -3.00
CA CYS A 80 -3.84 9.78 -3.59
C CYS A 80 -5.03 10.68 -3.19
N TYR A 81 -6.08 10.69 -4.02
CA TYR A 81 -7.33 11.44 -3.76
C TYR A 81 -7.85 11.21 -2.32
N VAL A 82 -7.75 9.99 -1.81
CA VAL A 82 -8.27 9.63 -0.49
C VAL A 82 -7.47 10.32 0.62
N CYS A 83 -6.14 10.26 0.55
CA CYS A 83 -5.26 10.87 1.54
C CYS A 83 -5.28 12.39 1.52
N GLN A 84 -5.65 13.01 0.40
CA GLN A 84 -5.78 14.47 0.28
C GLN A 84 -7.11 15.01 0.82
N ASN A 85 -8.18 14.21 0.75
CA ASN A 85 -9.54 14.70 1.02
C ASN A 85 -10.17 14.13 2.30
N PHE A 86 -9.65 13.02 2.84
CA PHE A 86 -10.27 12.34 3.98
C PHE A 86 -9.28 12.04 5.10
N THR A 87 -9.82 11.99 6.32
CA THR A 87 -9.08 11.69 7.55
C THR A 87 -9.22 10.24 7.96
N LYS A 88 -8.33 9.76 8.84
CA LYS A 88 -8.46 8.44 9.45
C LYS A 88 -9.77 8.27 10.23
N ALA A 89 -10.19 9.30 10.96
CA ALA A 89 -11.46 9.32 11.69
C ALA A 89 -12.66 9.12 10.77
N TYR A 90 -12.66 9.78 9.60
CA TYR A 90 -13.74 9.64 8.64
C TYR A 90 -13.80 8.23 8.05
N LEU A 91 -12.66 7.66 7.63
CA LEU A 91 -12.65 6.27 7.17
C LEU A 91 -13.05 5.31 8.28
N HIS A 92 -12.55 5.47 9.51
CA HIS A 92 -12.94 4.66 10.66
C HIS A 92 -14.46 4.67 10.85
N HIS A 93 -15.07 5.87 10.78
CA HIS A 93 -16.52 6.02 10.85
C HIS A 93 -17.23 5.23 9.73
N LEU A 94 -16.85 5.42 8.46
CA LEU A 94 -17.47 4.72 7.33
C LEU A 94 -17.40 3.19 7.49
N PHE A 95 -16.25 2.66 7.92
CA PHE A 95 -16.09 1.23 8.16
C PHE A 95 -16.94 0.73 9.34
N LYS A 96 -17.08 1.51 10.41
CA LYS A 96 -17.96 1.16 11.54
C LYS A 96 -19.44 1.18 11.14
N GLN A 97 -19.84 2.09 10.26
CA GLN A 97 -21.20 2.16 9.73
C GLN A 97 -21.46 1.18 8.58
N ARG A 98 -20.44 0.45 8.12
CA ARG A 98 -20.52 -0.48 6.96
C ARG A 98 -20.98 0.20 5.67
N GLU A 99 -20.59 1.46 5.50
CA GLU A 99 -20.88 2.24 4.31
C GLU A 99 -20.00 1.83 3.13
N ILE A 100 -20.61 1.65 1.96
CA ILE A 100 -19.92 1.19 0.74
C ILE A 100 -18.77 2.13 0.36
N LEU A 101 -18.95 3.43 0.60
CA LEU A 101 -17.93 4.44 0.34
C LEU A 101 -16.61 4.14 1.06
N GLY A 102 -16.65 3.60 2.28
CA GLY A 102 -15.45 3.25 3.03
C GLY A 102 -14.60 2.20 2.31
N TYR A 103 -15.24 1.17 1.78
CA TYR A 103 -14.58 0.11 1.01
C TYR A 103 -14.00 0.63 -0.31
N ASN A 104 -14.73 1.52 -0.99
CA ASN A 104 -14.28 2.12 -2.25
C ASN A 104 -13.06 3.03 -2.03
N LEU A 105 -13.09 3.90 -1.03
CA LEU A 105 -11.96 4.78 -0.69
C LEU A 105 -10.73 3.96 -0.25
N ALA A 106 -10.92 2.94 0.59
CA ALA A 106 -9.83 2.06 0.98
C ALA A 106 -9.19 1.34 -0.22
N THR A 107 -10.03 0.86 -1.15
CA THR A 107 -9.56 0.15 -2.35
C THR A 107 -8.81 1.09 -3.27
N TYR A 108 -9.32 2.31 -3.49
CA TYR A 108 -8.63 3.33 -4.27
C TYR A 108 -7.23 3.60 -3.71
N HIS A 109 -7.12 3.82 -2.39
CA HIS A 109 -5.85 4.10 -1.74
C HIS A 109 -4.84 2.95 -1.90
N ASN A 110 -5.27 1.71 -1.64
CA ASN A 110 -4.37 0.55 -1.77
C ASN A 110 -3.91 0.33 -3.21
N LEU A 111 -4.80 0.49 -4.20
CA LEU A 111 -4.43 0.38 -5.61
C LEU A 111 -3.48 1.48 -6.06
N TRP A 112 -3.68 2.71 -5.58
CA TRP A 112 -2.75 3.82 -5.84
C TRP A 112 -1.34 3.51 -5.34
N ILE A 113 -1.21 2.94 -4.13
CA ILE A 113 0.09 2.54 -3.59
C ILE A 113 0.73 1.43 -4.45
N MET A 114 -0.04 0.44 -4.90
CA MET A 114 0.48 -0.60 -5.79
C MET A 114 0.94 -0.03 -7.14
N GLU A 115 0.24 0.97 -7.67
CA GLU A 115 0.63 1.65 -8.91
C GLU A 115 1.96 2.40 -8.73
N ARG A 116 2.13 3.15 -7.63
CA ARG A 116 3.39 3.83 -7.29
C ARG A 116 4.55 2.86 -7.06
N LEU A 117 4.30 1.71 -6.44
CA LEU A 117 5.30 0.66 -6.29
C LEU A 117 5.82 0.20 -7.65
N MET A 118 4.92 -0.15 -8.57
CA MET A 118 5.30 -0.60 -9.91
C MET A 118 5.99 0.51 -10.71
N GLU A 119 5.60 1.77 -10.52
CA GLU A 119 6.29 2.92 -11.08
C GLU A 119 7.73 3.03 -10.57
N GLY A 120 7.94 2.94 -9.25
CA GLY A 120 9.27 2.97 -8.63
C GLY A 120 10.17 1.83 -9.13
N ILE A 121 9.62 0.63 -9.31
CA ILE A 121 10.34 -0.50 -9.91
C ILE A 121 10.77 -0.17 -11.35
N ARG A 122 9.87 0.37 -12.18
CA ARG A 122 10.21 0.75 -13.55
C ARG A 122 11.28 1.85 -13.61
N MET A 123 11.25 2.82 -12.70
CA MET A 123 12.29 3.86 -12.63
C MET A 123 13.67 3.25 -12.34
N LYS A 124 13.75 2.33 -11.37
CA LYS A 124 15.00 1.64 -11.07
C LYS A 124 15.56 0.79 -12.19
N ILE A 125 14.71 0.05 -12.90
CA ILE A 125 15.15 -0.73 -14.07
C ILE A 125 15.77 0.21 -15.11
N LYS A 126 15.19 1.41 -15.29
CA LYS A 126 15.72 2.42 -16.21
C LYS A 126 17.06 3.01 -15.73
N GLU A 127 17.27 3.09 -14.43
CA GLU A 127 18.49 3.58 -13.77
C GLU A 127 19.54 2.47 -13.57
N ASP A 128 19.26 1.22 -14.01
CA ASP A 128 20.13 0.04 -13.86
C ASP A 128 20.44 -0.30 -12.38
N GLU A 129 19.49 -0.02 -11.48
CA GLU A 129 19.59 -0.29 -10.04
C GLU A 129 18.92 -1.61 -9.58
N ILE A 130 18.29 -2.36 -10.49
CA ILE A 130 17.68 -3.70 -10.29
C ILE A 130 17.96 -4.57 -11.51
#